data_AF-A0A958M5M0-F1
#
_entry.id   AF-A0A958M5M0-F1
#
_cell.length_a   1.000
_cell.length_b   1.000
_cell.length_c   1.000
_cell.angle_alpha   90.00
_cell.angle_beta   90.00
_cell.angle_gamma   90.00
#
_symmetry.space_group_name_H-M   'P 1'
#
loop_
_entity.id
_entity.type
_entity.pdbx_description
1 polymer ?
#
loop_
_entity_poly.entity_id
_entity_poly.type
_entity_poly.pdbx_seq_one_letter_code
_entity_poly.pdbx_strand_id
1 'polypeptide(L)'
;STAFYYYFSKLVPLLLLVIWFVTSKNWWYHAILIPIAMYSFQLYSALNFASKRVDENEILYVIAVTMVVVPVVYFIRIKLVDKHVHGIDLDAMDTELRILKEKEELRKEREKLENRQKTLSKKM
;
A
#
# COMPACT_ATOMS: atom_id res chain seq x y z
N SER A 1 5.15 41.20 -12.04
CA SER A 1 4.12 40.84 -11.03
C SER A 1 3.23 39.66 -11.39
N THR A 2 3.08 39.29 -12.67
CA THR A 2 2.22 38.17 -13.12
C THR A 2 2.83 36.77 -12.88
N ALA A 3 4.15 36.62 -13.01
CA ALA A 3 4.83 35.34 -12.79
C ALA A 3 4.67 34.81 -11.36
N PHE A 4 4.79 35.69 -10.36
CA PHE A 4 4.64 35.32 -8.94
C PHE A 4 3.25 34.74 -8.65
N TYR A 5 2.20 35.38 -9.18
CA TYR A 5 0.82 34.91 -9.08
C TYR A 5 0.60 33.56 -9.77
N TYR A 6 1.23 33.34 -10.94
CA TYR A 6 1.14 32.10 -11.70
C TYR A 6 1.80 30.89 -11.00
N TYR A 7 2.88 31.11 -10.25
CA TYR A 7 3.50 30.08 -9.43
C TYR A 7 2.74 29.82 -8.14
N PHE A 8 2.34 30.88 -7.44
CA PHE A 8 1.58 30.75 -6.20
C PHE A 8 0.24 30.05 -6.42
N SER A 9 -0.42 30.24 -7.56
CA SER A 9 -1.67 29.55 -7.88
C SER A 9 -1.52 28.04 -8.07
N LYS A 10 -0.30 27.52 -8.31
CA LYS A 10 0.00 26.07 -8.37
C LYS A 10 0.63 25.54 -7.08
N LEU A 11 1.48 26.35 -6.46
CA LEU A 11 2.21 26.00 -5.25
C LEU A 11 1.30 25.95 -4.02
N VAL A 12 0.33 26.86 -3.91
CA VAL A 12 -0.63 26.88 -2.79
C VAL A 12 -1.52 25.63 -2.77
N PRO A 13 -2.17 25.21 -3.88
CA PRO A 13 -2.90 23.94 -3.91
C PRO A 13 -2.02 22.73 -3.60
N LEU A 14 -0.78 22.69 -4.10
CA LEU A 14 0.15 21.60 -3.83
C LEU A 14 0.46 21.50 -2.33
N LEU A 15 0.82 22.62 -1.69
CA LEU A 15 1.09 22.63 -0.25
C LEU A 15 -0.13 22.24 0.58
N LEU A 16 -1.32 22.71 0.19
CA LEU A 16 -2.56 22.35 0.87
C LEU A 16 -2.85 20.84 0.74
N LEU A 17 -2.66 20.27 -0.44
CA LEU A 17 -2.79 18.83 -0.67
C LEU A 17 -1.73 18.03 0.07
N VAL A 18 -0.50 18.52 0.19
CA VAL A 18 0.57 17.86 0.97
C VAL A 18 0.28 17.91 2.47
N ILE A 19 -0.17 19.04 3.01
CA ILE A 19 -0.55 19.14 4.43
C ILE A 19 -1.76 18.26 4.73
N TRP A 20 -2.73 18.24 3.82
CA TRP A 20 -3.88 17.34 3.91
C TRP A 20 -3.43 15.89 3.79
N PHE A 21 -2.49 15.62 2.88
CA PHE A 21 -1.69 14.41 2.80
C PHE A 21 -0.64 14.32 3.93
N VAL A 22 -0.80 14.89 5.11
CA VAL A 22 0.00 14.46 6.28
C VAL A 22 -0.94 14.31 7.47
N THR A 23 -1.96 15.16 7.49
CA THR A 23 -2.98 15.21 8.53
C THR A 23 -4.02 14.08 8.39
N SER A 24 -4.29 13.57 7.18
CA SER A 24 -5.31 12.55 6.97
C SER A 24 -4.79 11.13 7.28
N LYS A 25 -5.41 10.47 8.26
CA LYS A 25 -5.13 9.06 8.65
C LYS A 25 -6.02 8.03 7.94
N ASN A 26 -6.91 8.49 7.06
CA ASN A 26 -7.92 7.65 6.42
C ASN A 26 -7.35 6.96 5.16
N TRP A 27 -7.86 5.78 4.84
CA TRP A 27 -7.53 5.02 3.61
C TRP A 27 -7.58 5.86 2.31
N TRP A 28 -8.50 6.83 2.23
CA TRP A 28 -8.74 7.71 1.08
C TRP A 28 -7.62 8.72 0.80
N TYR A 29 -6.71 8.92 1.74
CA TYR A 29 -5.53 9.75 1.60
C TYR A 29 -4.68 9.43 0.36
N HIS A 30 -4.69 8.18 -0.08
CA HIS A 30 -3.92 7.73 -1.23
C HIS A 30 -4.47 8.30 -2.55
N ALA A 31 -5.77 8.63 -2.59
CA ALA A 31 -6.37 9.33 -3.72
C ALA A 31 -5.84 10.78 -3.86
N ILE A 32 -5.34 11.38 -2.77
CA ILE A 32 -4.74 12.72 -2.75
C ILE A 32 -3.32 12.69 -3.38
N LEU A 33 -2.67 11.54 -3.43
CA LEU A 33 -1.35 11.40 -4.07
C LEU A 33 -1.41 11.69 -5.59
N ILE A 34 -2.53 11.39 -6.23
CA ILE A 34 -2.77 11.64 -7.66
C ILE A 34 -2.70 13.15 -7.98
N PRO A 35 -3.53 14.02 -7.35
CA PRO A 35 -3.44 15.46 -7.58
C PRO A 35 -2.12 16.07 -7.08
N ILE A 36 -1.47 15.53 -6.03
CA ILE A 36 -0.12 15.98 -5.64
C ILE A 36 0.89 15.77 -6.76
N ALA A 37 0.90 14.58 -7.38
CA ALA A 37 1.79 14.28 -8.50
C ALA A 37 1.51 15.20 -9.70
N MET A 38 0.23 15.44 -10.01
CA MET A 38 -0.19 16.32 -11.09
C MET A 38 0.29 17.78 -10.88
N TYR A 39 0.05 18.36 -9.70
CA TYR A 39 0.51 19.73 -9.41
C TYR A 39 2.04 19.82 -9.34
N SER A 40 2.72 18.78 -8.84
CA SER A 40 4.19 18.74 -8.80
C SER A 40 4.78 18.78 -10.21
N PHE A 41 4.17 18.05 -11.15
CA PHE A 41 4.58 18.06 -12.54
C PHE A 41 4.30 19.41 -13.22
N GLN A 42 3.11 19.98 -13.01
CA GLN A 42 2.76 21.30 -13.52
C GLN A 42 3.70 22.40 -13.00
N LEU A 43 4.18 22.28 -11.76
CA LEU A 43 5.14 23.21 -11.17
C LEU A 43 6.56 22.99 -11.72
N TYR A 44 7.00 21.74 -11.87
CA TYR A 44 8.28 21.39 -12.49
C TYR A 44 8.36 21.92 -13.93
N SER A 45 7.29 21.76 -14.71
CA SER A 45 7.27 22.27 -16.08
C SER A 45 7.24 23.79 -16.14
N ALA A 46 6.47 24.43 -15.25
CA ALA A 46 6.45 25.89 -15.15
C ALA A 46 7.81 26.50 -14.75
N LEU A 47 8.68 25.78 -14.04
CA LEU A 47 10.04 26.24 -13.71
C LEU A 47 11.04 26.02 -14.85
N ASN A 48 10.79 25.04 -15.72
CA ASN A 48 11.60 24.76 -16.91
C ASN A 48 11.15 25.65 -18.09
N PHE A 49 11.45 26.95 -18.01
CA PHE A 49 11.14 27.95 -19.05
C PHE A 49 11.85 27.77 -20.41
N ALA A 50 12.65 26.72 -20.59
CA ALA A 50 13.67 26.67 -21.64
C ALA A 50 13.16 26.30 -23.04
N SER A 51 11.92 25.82 -23.22
CA SER A 51 11.45 25.35 -24.53
C SER A 51 10.21 26.10 -25.02
N LYS A 52 10.34 26.81 -26.15
CA LYS A 52 9.18 27.35 -26.91
C LYS A 52 8.22 26.26 -27.45
N ARG A 53 8.57 24.97 -27.30
CA ARG A 53 7.76 23.76 -27.60
C ARG A 53 7.44 22.96 -26.33
N VAL A 54 7.24 23.63 -25.19
CA VAL A 54 6.91 22.97 -23.92
C VAL A 54 5.51 22.35 -23.96
N ASP A 55 4.55 22.97 -24.64
CA ASP A 55 3.13 22.54 -24.63
C ASP A 55 2.90 21.13 -25.24
N GLU A 56 3.54 20.80 -26.37
CA GLU A 56 3.36 19.48 -27.03
C GLU A 56 4.02 18.34 -26.25
N ASN A 57 5.20 18.60 -25.67
CA ASN A 57 5.96 17.56 -24.95
C ASN A 57 5.52 17.43 -23.50
N GLU A 58 4.94 18.47 -22.90
CA GLU A 58 4.37 18.43 -21.55
C GLU A 58 3.36 17.30 -21.42
N ILE A 59 2.45 17.14 -22.38
CA ILE A 59 1.43 16.08 -22.35
C ILE A 59 2.10 14.69 -22.33
N LEU A 60 3.16 14.48 -23.12
CA LEU A 60 3.89 13.21 -23.14
C LEU A 60 4.62 12.94 -21.81
N TYR A 61 5.20 13.96 -21.19
CA TYR A 61 5.82 13.84 -19.88
C TYR A 61 4.78 13.63 -18.76
N VAL A 62 3.63 14.31 -18.80
CA VAL A 62 2.50 14.07 -17.89
C VAL A 62 2.04 12.62 -18.00
N ILE A 63 1.87 12.10 -19.21
CA ILE A 63 1.46 10.71 -19.45
C ILE A 63 2.50 9.73 -18.92
N ALA A 64 3.79 9.95 -19.20
CA ALA A 64 4.88 9.09 -18.72
C ALA A 64 4.97 9.07 -17.19
N VAL A 65 4.87 10.24 -16.54
CA VAL A 65 4.87 10.35 -15.08
C VAL A 65 3.61 9.71 -14.50
N THR A 66 2.44 9.91 -15.11
CA THR A 66 1.20 9.27 -14.68
C THR A 66 1.28 7.75 -14.79
N MET A 67 1.91 7.22 -15.85
CA MET A 67 2.16 5.78 -16.03
C MET A 67 3.04 5.19 -14.91
N VAL A 68 3.92 5.97 -14.29
CA VAL A 68 4.77 5.53 -13.16
C VAL A 68 4.08 5.74 -11.81
N VAL A 69 3.36 6.85 -11.64
CA VAL A 69 2.69 7.19 -10.38
C VAL A 69 1.50 6.26 -10.12
N VAL A 70 0.71 5.91 -11.15
CA VAL A 70 -0.43 4.99 -11.03
C VAL A 70 -0.05 3.62 -10.45
N PRO A 71 0.96 2.88 -10.97
CA PRO A 71 1.36 1.61 -10.40
C PRO A 71 1.97 1.76 -9.01
N VAL A 72 2.67 2.85 -8.71
CA VAL A 72 3.16 3.13 -7.34
C VAL A 72 1.99 3.29 -6.36
N VAL A 73 0.98 4.07 -6.70
CA VAL A 73 -0.24 4.21 -5.90
C VAL A 73 -0.97 2.88 -5.75
N TYR A 74 -1.05 2.08 -6.83
CA TYR A 74 -1.70 0.78 -6.81
C TYR A 74 -0.94 -0.24 -5.96
N PHE A 75 0.39 -0.20 -5.97
CA PHE A 75 1.24 -1.05 -5.15
C PHE A 75 1.08 -0.72 -3.66
N ILE A 76 1.00 0.58 -3.33
CA ILE A 76 0.68 1.02 -1.97
C ILE A 76 -0.73 0.56 -1.59
N ARG A 77 -1.71 0.60 -2.51
CA ARG A 77 -3.06 0.05 -2.27
C ARG A 77 -3.03 -1.44 -1.95
N ILE A 78 -2.27 -2.26 -2.68
CA ILE A 78 -2.11 -3.70 -2.36
C ILE A 78 -1.50 -3.86 -0.97
N LYS A 79 -0.35 -3.23 -0.70
CA LYS A 79 0.35 -3.36 0.59
C LYS A 79 -0.46 -2.87 1.78
N LEU A 80 -1.27 -1.82 1.61
CA LEU A 80 -2.04 -1.23 2.70
C LEU A 80 -3.39 -1.92 2.89
N VAL A 81 -4.06 -2.37 1.83
CA VAL A 81 -5.34 -3.11 1.90
C VAL A 81 -5.14 -4.51 2.47
N ASP A 82 -4.02 -5.18 2.14
CA ASP A 82 -3.63 -6.43 2.80
C ASP A 82 -3.40 -6.21 4.30
N LYS A 83 -2.66 -5.14 4.66
CA LYS A 83 -2.21 -4.95 6.05
C LYS A 83 -3.25 -4.29 6.97
N HIS A 84 -4.10 -3.39 6.47
CA HIS A 84 -4.99 -2.57 7.31
C HIS A 84 -6.48 -2.82 7.10
N VAL A 85 -6.90 -3.29 5.92
CA VAL A 85 -8.35 -3.47 5.62
C VAL A 85 -8.78 -4.91 5.76
N HIS A 86 -7.92 -5.87 5.40
CA HIS A 86 -8.28 -7.28 5.59
C HIS A 86 -8.12 -7.73 7.05
N GLY A 87 -7.30 -7.07 7.88
CA GLY A 87 -7.18 -7.38 9.32
C GLY A 87 -6.80 -8.83 9.65
N ILE A 88 -6.65 -9.67 8.63
CA ILE A 88 -6.12 -11.02 8.67
C ILE A 88 -4.65 -10.81 8.47
N ASP A 89 -4.00 -10.49 9.58
CA ASP A 89 -2.57 -10.68 9.72
C ASP A 89 -2.29 -12.12 9.25
N LEU A 90 -1.73 -12.27 8.05
CA LEU A 90 -1.41 -13.59 7.48
C LEU A 90 -0.58 -14.39 8.48
N ASP A 91 0.26 -13.70 9.26
CA ASP A 91 1.01 -14.25 10.37
C ASP A 91 0.13 -14.81 11.50
N ALA A 92 -0.97 -14.15 11.86
CA ALA A 92 -1.91 -14.67 12.86
C ALA A 92 -2.64 -15.92 12.35
N MET A 93 -3.06 -15.94 11.08
CA MET A 93 -3.72 -17.11 10.48
C MET A 93 -2.76 -18.30 10.33
N ASP A 94 -1.50 -18.05 9.94
CA ASP A 94 -0.45 -19.07 9.91
C ASP A 94 -0.13 -19.60 11.31
N THR A 95 -0.14 -18.73 12.32
CA THR A 95 0.06 -19.11 13.72
C THR A 95 -1.08 -19.99 14.23
N GLU A 96 -2.34 -19.61 13.96
CA GLU A 96 -3.50 -20.43 14.29
C GLU A 96 -3.47 -21.79 13.58
N LEU A 97 -3.10 -21.83 12.29
CA LEU A 97 -2.99 -23.07 11.53
C LEU A 97 -1.92 -24.00 12.09
N ARG A 98 -0.77 -23.46 12.54
CA ARG A 98 0.30 -24.24 13.19
C ARG A 98 -0.17 -24.83 14.52
N ILE A 99 -0.82 -24.03 15.36
CA ILE A 99 -1.37 -24.48 16.66
C ILE A 99 -2.39 -25.60 16.47
N LEU A 100 -3.25 -25.50 15.45
CA LEU A 100 -4.23 -26.54 15.15
C LEU A 100 -3.56 -27.84 14.69
N LYS A 101 -2.56 -27.76 13.80
CA LYS A 101 -1.79 -28.94 13.36
C LYS A 101 -1.07 -29.64 14.52
N GLU A 102 -0.42 -28.88 15.39
CA GLU A 102 0.30 -29.42 16.54
C GLU A 102 -0.64 -30.13 17.54
N LYS A 103 -1.83 -29.55 17.79
CA LYS A 103 -2.88 -30.19 18.61
C LYS A 103 -3.37 -31.51 18.02
N GLU A 104 -3.53 -31.59 16.70
CA GLU A 104 -3.93 -32.84 16.03
C GLU A 104 -2.87 -33.92 16.13
N GLU A 105 -1.59 -33.57 15.95
CA GLU A 105 -0.47 -34.51 16.07
C GLU A 105 -0.37 -35.10 17.48
N LEU A 106 -0.45 -34.24 18.51
CA LEU A 106 -0.45 -34.67 19.91
C LEU A 106 -1.63 -35.60 20.23
N ARG A 107 -2.81 -35.31 19.67
CA ARG A 107 -4.01 -36.14 19.87
C ARG A 107 -3.82 -37.52 19.24
N LYS A 108 -3.26 -37.60 18.03
CA LYS A 108 -2.92 -38.87 17.36
C LYS A 108 -1.86 -39.66 18.12
N GLU A 109 -0.87 -39.00 18.73
CA GLU A 109 0.12 -39.68 19.58
C GLU A 109 -0.50 -40.25 20.85
N ARG A 110 -1.37 -39.50 21.53
CA ARG A 110 -2.07 -40.02 22.73
C ARG A 110 -2.93 -41.23 22.42
N GLU A 111 -3.70 -41.22 21.33
CA GLU A 111 -4.50 -42.38 20.92
C GLU A 111 -3.62 -43.62 20.62
N LYS A 112 -2.45 -43.43 19.99
CA LYS A 112 -1.49 -44.53 19.75
C LYS A 112 -0.94 -45.10 21.05
N LEU A 113 -0.60 -44.25 22.02
CA LEU A 113 -0.09 -44.67 23.32
C LEU A 113 -1.15 -45.41 24.14
N GLU A 114 -2.40 -44.93 24.14
CA GLU A 114 -3.52 -45.60 24.80
C GLU A 114 -3.82 -46.97 24.17
N ASN A 115 -3.78 -47.07 22.84
CA ASN A 115 -3.94 -48.35 22.15
C ASN A 115 -2.79 -49.32 22.43
N ARG A 116 -1.55 -48.84 22.54
CA ARG A 116 -0.40 -49.65 22.99
C ARG A 116 -0.57 -50.13 24.42
N GLN A 117 -1.01 -49.25 25.33
CA GLN A 117 -1.28 -49.63 26.72
C GLN A 117 -2.38 -50.69 26.82
N LYS A 118 -3.50 -50.52 26.10
CA LYS A 118 -4.59 -51.50 26.06
C LYS A 118 -4.15 -52.85 25.48
N THR A 119 -3.33 -52.85 24.44
CA THR A 119 -2.81 -54.10 23.84
C THR A 119 -1.79 -54.81 24.72
N LEU A 120 -0.97 -54.07 25.47
CA LEU A 120 -0.04 -54.62 26.47
C LEU A 120 -0.79 -55.19 27.68
N SER A 121 -1.77 -54.45 28.22
CA SER A 121 -2.60 -54.89 29.34
C SER A 121 -3.46 -56.13 29.02
N LYS A 122 -3.78 -56.37 27.75
CA LYS A 122 -4.54 -57.56 27.31
C LYS A 122 -3.64 -58.79 27.06
N LYS A 123 -2.32 -58.59 26.99
CA LYS A 123 -1.30 -59.64 26.78
C LYS A 123 -0.67 -60.14 28.08
N MET A 124 -0.76 -59.36 29.16
CA MET A 124 -0.48 -59.79 30.54
C MET A 124 -1.72 -60.45 31.12
#